data_AF-A0A935Y1Y3-F1
#
_entry.id   AF-A0A935Y1Y3-F1
#
_cell.length_a   1.000
_cell.length_b   1.000
_cell.length_c   1.000
_cell.angle_alpha   90.00
_cell.angle_beta   90.00
_cell.angle_gamma   90.00
#
_symmetry.space_group_name_H-M   'P 1'
#
loop_
_entity.id
_entity.type
_entity.pdbx_description
1 polymer ?
#
loop_
_entity_poly.entity_id
_entity_poly.type
_entity_poly.pdbx_seq_one_letter_code
_entity_poly.pdbx_strand_id
1 'polypeptide(L)'
;MDVLTEIMTADGSGRMYKSLIETKKASSQFGWCATLKEPGFTYFGAQVRKRVLLKRAKNTMLKTLDEVISTPVTKEEVERAKRYSPERLRASAAQHRTRRDGDQ
;
A
#
# COMPACT_ATOMS: atom_id res chain seq x y z
N MET A 1 3.87 0.33 -12.14
CA MET A 1 3.39 -0.28 -10.88
C MET A 1 2.77 0.73 -9.92
N ASP A 2 3.08 2.03 -10.04
CA ASP A 2 2.66 3.06 -9.09
C ASP A 2 1.14 3.24 -8.98
N VAL A 3 0.42 3.13 -10.10
CA VAL A 3 -1.05 3.20 -10.12
C VAL A 3 -1.67 2.07 -9.28
N LEU A 4 -1.16 0.84 -9.38
CA LEU A 4 -1.67 -0.28 -8.56
C LEU A 4 -1.34 -0.05 -7.09
N THR A 5 -0.12 0.37 -6.78
CA THR A 5 0.28 0.71 -5.41
C THR A 5 -0.64 1.76 -4.79
N GLU A 6 -1.01 2.79 -5.55
CA GLU A 6 -1.97 3.80 -5.10
C GLU A 6 -3.36 3.21 -4.87
N ILE A 7 -3.87 2.38 -5.78
CA ILE A 7 -5.19 1.72 -5.64
C ILE A 7 -5.25 0.85 -4.39
N MET A 8 -4.14 0.20 -4.04
CA MET A 8 -4.08 -0.61 -2.83
C MET A 8 -3.98 0.26 -1.57
N THR A 9 -3.18 1.32 -1.60
CA THR A 9 -2.69 1.99 -0.39
C THR A 9 -3.23 3.40 -0.17
N ALA A 10 -4.10 3.92 -1.03
CA ALA A 10 -4.69 5.25 -0.87
C ALA A 10 -5.45 5.38 0.46
N ASP A 11 -5.24 6.51 1.16
CA ASP A 11 -5.92 6.79 2.42
C ASP A 11 -7.43 6.92 2.22
N GLY A 12 -8.21 6.26 3.09
CA GLY A 12 -9.68 6.27 3.08
C GLY A 12 -10.33 5.53 1.90
N SER A 13 -9.60 5.17 0.86
CA SER A 13 -10.20 4.63 -0.37
C SER A 13 -9.48 3.43 -0.97
N GLY A 14 -8.25 3.15 -0.55
CA GLY A 14 -7.45 2.03 -1.02
C GLY A 14 -7.96 0.68 -0.53
N ARG A 15 -7.77 -0.36 -1.34
CA ARG A 15 -8.26 -1.71 -1.02
C ARG A 15 -7.61 -2.30 0.24
N MET A 16 -6.30 -2.13 0.43
CA MET A 16 -5.61 -2.50 1.67
C MET A 16 -6.01 -1.61 2.84
N TYR A 17 -6.25 -0.31 2.60
CA TYR A 17 -6.71 0.60 3.64
C TYR A 17 -8.04 0.11 4.22
N LYS A 18 -9.04 -0.13 3.38
CA LYS A 18 -10.36 -0.62 3.81
C LYS A 18 -10.28 -1.98 4.50
N SER A 19 -9.56 -2.93 3.90
CA SER A 19 -9.50 -4.30 4.43
C SER A 19 -8.70 -4.43 5.73
N LEU A 20 -7.69 -3.57 5.97
CA LEU A 20 -6.80 -3.67 7.13
C LEU A 20 -7.03 -2.60 8.21
N ILE A 21 -7.21 -1.34 7.81
CA ILE A 21 -7.29 -0.20 8.74
C ILE A 21 -8.70 -0.03 9.27
N GLU A 22 -9.70 0.06 8.40
CA GLU A 22 -11.11 0.22 8.83
C GLU A 22 -11.57 -0.98 9.65
N THR A 23 -11.08 -2.18 9.35
CA THR A 23 -11.38 -3.39 10.12
C THR A 23 -10.47 -3.62 11.33
N LYS A 24 -9.59 -2.65 11.65
CA LYS A 24 -8.70 -2.66 12.82
C LYS A 24 -7.74 -3.86 12.88
N LYS A 25 -7.42 -4.46 11.73
CA LYS A 25 -6.45 -5.56 11.61
C LYS A 25 -5.00 -5.07 11.53
N ALA A 26 -4.80 -3.82 11.14
CA ALA A 26 -3.50 -3.14 11.16
C ALA A 26 -3.68 -1.70 11.67
N SER A 27 -2.60 -1.11 12.19
CA SER A 27 -2.56 0.31 12.56
C SER A 27 -2.12 1.21 11.41
N SER A 28 -1.35 0.67 10.47
CA SER A 28 -0.97 1.36 9.24
C SER A 28 -0.68 0.34 8.14
N GLN A 29 -0.74 0.81 6.90
CA GLN A 29 -0.39 0.06 5.70
C GLN A 29 0.48 0.94 4.82
N PHE A 30 1.29 0.35 3.96
CA PHE A 30 2.13 1.08 3.03
C PHE A 30 2.47 0.22 1.83
N GLY A 31 2.82 0.87 0.74
CA GLY A 31 3.38 0.21 -0.42
C GLY A 31 4.22 1.16 -1.25
N TRP A 32 5.21 0.62 -1.93
CA TRP A 32 6.14 1.38 -2.75
C TRP A 32 6.70 0.51 -3.87
N CYS A 33 7.05 1.14 -4.99
CA CYS A 33 7.70 0.49 -6.12
C CYS A 33 9.20 0.76 -6.05
N ALA A 34 10.02 -0.28 -6.10
CA ALA A 34 11.46 -0.15 -6.20
C ALA A 34 11.85 0.22 -7.63
N THR A 35 12.35 1.44 -7.84
CA THR A 35 12.95 1.88 -9.09
C THR A 35 14.43 1.49 -9.11
N LEU A 36 14.69 0.21 -9.34
CA LEU A 36 16.04 -0.36 -9.42
C LEU A 36 16.50 -0.49 -10.87
N LYS A 37 17.81 -0.73 -11.06
CA LYS A 37 18.45 -0.92 -12.37
C LYS A 37 18.09 -2.27 -13.04
N GLU A 38 17.48 -3.17 -12.27
CA GLU A 38 17.01 -4.52 -12.61
C GLU A 38 15.46 -4.57 -12.47
N PRO A 39 14.74 -5.63 -12.94
CA PRO A 39 13.27 -5.65 -12.91
C PRO A 39 12.72 -5.27 -11.54
N GLY A 40 11.99 -4.16 -11.51
CA GLY A 40 11.49 -3.57 -10.28
C GLY A 40 10.46 -4.45 -9.59
N PHE A 41 10.41 -4.37 -8.25
CA PHE A 41 9.38 -5.00 -7.44
C PHE A 41 8.50 -3.95 -6.76
N THR A 42 7.29 -4.35 -6.38
CA THR A 42 6.46 -3.57 -5.48
C THR A 42 6.43 -4.24 -4.12
N TYR A 43 6.70 -3.46 -3.08
CA TYR A 43 6.63 -3.92 -1.71
C TYR A 43 5.35 -3.42 -1.07
N PHE A 44 4.66 -4.30 -0.34
CA PHE A 44 3.52 -3.96 0.50
C PHE A 44 3.79 -4.39 1.93
N GLY A 45 3.35 -3.57 2.89
CA GLY A 45 3.50 -3.87 4.30
C GLY A 45 2.36 -3.30 5.14
N ALA A 46 2.20 -3.88 6.32
CA ALA A 46 1.25 -3.43 7.32
C ALA A 46 1.87 -3.52 8.72
N GLN A 47 1.66 -2.49 9.53
CA GLN A 47 2.07 -2.51 10.94
C GLN A 47 0.89 -2.97 11.79
N VAL A 48 1.13 -3.93 12.68
CA VAL A 48 0.10 -4.59 13.48
C VAL A 48 0.41 -4.35 14.96
N ARG A 49 -0.61 -3.98 15.74
CA ARG A 49 -0.45 -3.78 17.19
C ARG A 49 -0.22 -5.14 17.88
N LYS A 50 0.56 -5.17 18.96
CA LYS A 50 0.88 -6.40 19.73
C LYS A 50 -0.34 -7.25 20.11
N ARG A 51 -1.50 -6.62 20.35
CA ARG A 51 -2.75 -7.29 20.74
C ARG A 51 -3.51 -7.93 19.56
N VAL A 52 -3.17 -7.59 18.32
CA VAL A 52 -3.84 -8.11 17.13
C VAL A 52 -3.07 -9.32 16.61
N LEU A 53 -3.79 -10.38 16.28
CA LEU A 53 -3.20 -11.61 15.73
C LEU A 53 -2.54 -11.33 14.37
N LEU A 54 -1.20 -11.35 14.34
CA LEU A 54 -0.39 -11.14 13.12
C LEU A 54 -0.87 -12.00 11.95
N LYS A 55 -1.22 -13.27 12.21
CA LYS A 55 -1.74 -14.21 11.20
C LYS A 55 -3.02 -13.70 10.54
N ARG A 56 -3.94 -13.06 11.29
CA ARG A 56 -5.20 -12.53 10.74
C ARG A 56 -4.95 -11.33 9.82
N ALA A 57 -4.04 -10.44 10.20
CA ALA A 57 -3.67 -9.30 9.39
C ALA A 57 -2.97 -9.76 8.09
N LYS A 58 -1.99 -10.66 8.20
CA LYS A 58 -1.29 -11.25 7.05
C LYS A 58 -2.25 -11.91 6.08
N ASN A 59 -3.13 -12.80 6.57
CA ASN A 59 -4.08 -13.50 5.71
C ASN A 59 -5.04 -12.55 5.01
N THR A 60 -5.49 -11.49 5.70
CA THR A 60 -6.36 -10.48 5.09
C THR A 60 -5.62 -9.71 4.00
N MET A 61 -4.38 -9.29 4.27
CA MET A 61 -3.57 -8.55 3.30
C MET A 61 -3.33 -9.37 2.03
N LEU A 62 -2.95 -10.65 2.17
CA LEU A 62 -2.75 -11.55 1.04
C LEU A 62 -4.05 -11.78 0.27
N LYS A 63 -5.16 -12.04 0.97
CA LYS A 63 -6.47 -12.20 0.32
C LYS A 63 -6.85 -10.97 -0.50
N THR A 64 -6.63 -9.76 0.02
CA THR A 64 -6.93 -8.52 -0.71
C THR A 64 -6.05 -8.33 -1.95
N LEU A 65 -4.81 -8.81 -1.92
CA LEU A 65 -3.93 -8.82 -3.11
C LEU A 65 -4.42 -9.84 -4.14
N ASP A 66 -4.78 -11.04 -3.71
CA ASP A 66 -5.27 -12.12 -4.58
C ASP A 66 -6.64 -11.77 -5.21
N GLU A 67 -7.50 -11.07 -4.46
CA GLU A 67 -8.81 -10.62 -4.90
C GLU A 67 -8.77 -9.68 -6.11
N VAL A 68 -7.62 -9.09 -6.43
CA VAL A 68 -7.47 -8.29 -7.67
C VAL A 68 -7.73 -9.14 -8.92
N ILE A 69 -7.47 -10.44 -8.86
CA ILE A 69 -7.72 -11.39 -9.96
C ILE A 69 -9.22 -11.63 -10.12
N SER A 70 -9.94 -11.87 -9.02
CA SER A 70 -11.39 -12.16 -9.05
C SER A 70 -12.28 -10.92 -9.07
N THR A 71 -11.76 -9.78 -8.61
CA THR A 71 -12.42 -8.48 -8.57
C THR A 71 -11.49 -7.48 -9.25
N PRO A 72 -11.55 -7.41 -10.59
CA PRO A 72 -10.68 -6.54 -11.37
C PRO A 72 -10.71 -5.10 -10.88
N VAL A 73 -9.61 -4.40 -11.10
CA VAL A 73 -9.52 -2.97 -10.85
C VAL A 73 -10.48 -2.22 -11.77
N THR A 74 -11.28 -1.29 -11.22
CA THR A 74 -12.23 -0.51 -12.02
C THR A 74 -11.57 0.70 -12.66
N LYS A 75 -12.20 1.26 -13.71
CA LYS A 75 -11.71 2.48 -14.35
C LYS A 75 -11.67 3.66 -13.39
N GLU A 76 -12.66 3.77 -12.51
CA GLU A 76 -12.76 4.84 -11.52
C GLU A 76 -11.60 4.78 -10.51
N GLU A 77 -11.22 3.57 -10.08
CA GLU A 77 -10.06 3.36 -9.21
C GLU A 77 -8.75 3.79 -9.91
N VAL A 78 -8.58 3.43 -11.18
CA VAL A 78 -7.42 3.83 -12.00
C VAL A 78 -7.36 5.34 -12.16
N GLU A 79 -8.47 5.98 -12.54
CA GLU A 79 -8.51 7.41 -12.79
C GLU A 79 -8.27 8.21 -11.50
N ARG A 80 -8.80 7.76 -10.37
CA ARG A 80 -8.49 8.37 -9.07
C ARG A 80 -7.01 8.22 -8.72
N ALA A 81 -6.45 7.03 -8.91
CA ALA A 81 -5.04 6.76 -8.61
C ALA A 81 -4.07 7.58 -9.47
N LYS A 82 -4.37 7.74 -10.76
CA LYS A 82 -3.57 8.61 -11.66
C LYS A 82 -3.53 10.05 -11.18
N ARG A 83 -4.63 10.59 -10.64
CA ARG A 83 -4.70 11.96 -10.10
C ARG A 83 -3.83 12.16 -8.85
N TYR A 84 -3.76 11.16 -7.97
CA TYR A 84 -2.99 11.24 -6.73
C TYR A 84 -1.51 10.87 -6.89
N SER A 85 -1.17 10.05 -7.89
CA SER A 85 0.19 9.52 -8.08
C SER A 85 1.31 10.58 -8.17
N PRO A 86 1.17 11.73 -8.87
CA PRO A 86 2.30 12.64 -9.08
C PRO A 86 2.68 13.41 -7.81
N GLU A 87 1.69 13.78 -7.00
CA GLU A 87 1.88 14.55 -5.77
C GLU A 87 2.40 13.66 -4.64
N ARG A 88 1.83 12.46 -4.48
CA ARG A 88 2.27 11.50 -3.46
C ARG A 88 3.64 10.89 -3.74
N LEU A 89 4.02 10.64 -5.00
CA LEU A 89 5.37 10.16 -5.34
C LEU A 89 6.45 11.15 -4.86
N ARG A 90 6.20 12.45 -5.02
CA ARG A 90 7.10 13.51 -4.52
C ARG A 90 7.19 13.51 -3.00
N ALA A 91 6.06 13.36 -2.30
CA ALA A 91 6.03 13.32 -0.83
C ALA A 91 6.62 12.02 -0.22
N SER A 92 6.35 10.87 -0.84
CA SER A 92 6.86 9.56 -0.40
C SER A 92 8.37 9.45 -0.57
N ALA A 93 8.93 9.93 -1.69
CA ALA A 93 10.37 9.99 -1.89
C ALA A 93 11.08 10.83 -0.81
N ALA A 94 10.45 11.92 -0.34
CA ALA A 94 10.97 12.75 0.74
C ALA A 94 10.92 12.04 2.11
N GLN A 95 9.82 11.32 2.41
CA GLN A 95 9.65 10.55 3.65
C GLN A 95 10.56 9.31 3.74
N HIS A 96 10.89 8.69 2.60
CA HIS A 96 11.85 7.59 2.56
C HIS A 96 13.30 8.06 2.74
N ARG A 97 13.63 9.31 2.37
CA ARG A 97 14.95 9.90 2.64
C ARG A 97 15.12 10.18 4.14
N THR A 98 14.13 10.82 4.76
CA THR A 98 14.14 11.12 6.20
C THR A 98 14.14 9.86 7.09
N ARG A 99 13.51 8.76 6.67
CA ARG A 99 13.63 7.48 7.40
C ARG A 99 14.98 6.79 7.24
N ARG A 100 15.72 7.07 6.16
CA ARG A 100 17.06 6.51 5.94
C ARG A 100 18.13 7.27 6.73
N ASP A 101 17.90 8.56 6.96
CA ASP A 101 18.81 9.45 7.70
C ASP A 101 18.54 9.49 9.22
N GLY A 102 17.39 8.97 9.68
CA GLY A 102 17.01 8.93 11.10
C GLY A 102 17.41 7.66 11.87
N ASP A 103 18.21 6.79 11.25
CA ASP A 103 18.69 5.52 11.82
C ASP A 103 20.24 5.50 11.95
N GLN A 104 20.87 6.68 12.09
CA GLN A 104 22.28 6.83 12.50
C GLN A 104 22.39 7.50 13.87
#